data_AF-A0A847MFI7-F1
#
_entry.id   AF-A0A847MFI7-F1
#
_cell.length_a   1.000
_cell.length_b   1.000
_cell.length_c   1.000
_cell.angle_alpha   90.00
_cell.angle_beta   90.00
_cell.angle_gamma   90.00
#
_symmetry.space_group_name_H-M   'P 1'
#
loop_
_entity.id
_entity.type
_entity.pdbx_description
1 polymer ?
#
loop_
_entity_poly.entity_id
_entity_poly.type
_entity_poly.pdbx_seq_one_letter_code
_entity_poly.pdbx_strand_id
1 'polypeptide(L)'
;MEEPQEAICQLCHRKSILISSFLGVCRDCILNNFPSSLPFIETAHQKVRMSFRLPYFCTSDHSICNQCIHQCDGGKKSYCGLIEKGKRWAGTPNKGLLEWHYDPIPTNCVASFACPERDHCGYKNLAV
;
A
#
# COMPACT_ATOMS: atom_id res chain seq x y z
N MET A 1 21.11 8.49 -6.82
CA MET A 1 20.10 7.41 -6.84
C MET A 1 20.84 6.13 -6.50
N GLU A 2 20.38 5.36 -5.52
CA GLU A 2 20.97 4.06 -5.22
C GLU A 2 20.74 3.11 -6.41
N GLU A 3 21.74 2.30 -6.74
CA GLU A 3 21.60 1.30 -7.80
C GLU A 3 20.55 0.24 -7.41
N PRO A 4 19.70 -0.21 -8.34
CA PRO A 4 18.68 -1.21 -8.04
C PRO A 4 19.34 -2.52 -7.62
N GLN A 5 19.05 -2.96 -6.39
CA GLN A 5 19.59 -4.18 -5.82
C GLN A 5 18.83 -5.42 -6.32
N GLU A 6 19.56 -6.47 -6.70
CA GLU A 6 18.96 -7.76 -7.03
C GLU A 6 18.36 -8.44 -5.79
N ALA A 7 17.24 -9.13 -5.96
CA ALA A 7 16.68 -10.02 -4.95
C ALA A 7 16.43 -11.42 -5.52
N ILE A 8 16.27 -12.39 -4.61
CA ILE A 8 16.08 -13.80 -4.93
C ILE A 8 14.65 -14.21 -4.59
N CYS A 9 13.94 -14.80 -5.56
CA CYS A 9 12.65 -15.43 -5.30
C CYS A 9 12.82 -16.63 -4.38
N GLN A 10 12.07 -16.67 -3.27
CA GLN A 10 12.14 -17.76 -2.29
C GLN A 10 11.53 -19.08 -2.79
N LEU A 11 10.78 -19.05 -3.90
CA LEU A 11 10.11 -20.23 -4.47
C LEU A 11 10.89 -20.87 -5.62
N CYS A 12 11.34 -20.05 -6.59
CA CYS A 12 12.03 -20.55 -7.80
C CYS A 12 13.51 -20.20 -7.85
N HIS A 13 14.04 -19.52 -6.83
CA HIS A 13 15.45 -19.12 -6.69
C HIS A 13 16.02 -18.24 -7.81
N ARG A 14 15.17 -17.72 -8.72
CA ARG A 14 15.58 -16.72 -9.70
C ARG A 14 16.08 -15.47 -8.99
N LYS A 15 17.22 -14.93 -9.46
CA LYS A 15 17.73 -13.61 -9.09
C LYS A 15 17.31 -12.59 -10.15
N SER A 16 16.87 -11.41 -9.72
CA SER A 16 16.54 -10.29 -10.63
C SER A 16 16.37 -8.99 -9.86
N ILE A 17 16.73 -7.86 -10.47
CA ILE A 17 16.40 -6.51 -10.00
C ILE A 17 14.89 -6.22 -9.97
N LEU A 18 14.08 -7.02 -10.67
CA LEU A 18 12.63 -6.87 -10.71
C LEU A 18 11.93 -7.56 -9.53
N ILE A 19 12.68 -8.27 -8.68
CA ILE A 19 12.15 -8.94 -7.51
C ILE A 19 12.29 -7.99 -6.32
N SER A 20 11.17 -7.72 -5.65
CA SER A 20 11.20 -6.99 -4.38
C SER A 20 11.79 -7.90 -3.30
N SER A 21 12.89 -7.46 -2.66
CA SER A 21 13.46 -8.14 -1.50
C SER A 21 12.49 -8.19 -0.32
N PHE A 22 11.61 -7.20 -0.21
CA PHE A 22 10.58 -7.14 0.83
C PHE A 22 9.46 -8.16 0.61
N LEU A 23 9.02 -8.33 -0.66
CA LEU A 23 7.99 -9.31 -1.00
C LEU A 23 8.54 -10.75 -1.06
N GLY A 24 9.78 -10.92 -1.51
CA GLY A 24 10.50 -12.19 -1.54
C GLY A 24 10.06 -13.18 -2.62
N VAL A 25 9.06 -12.86 -3.45
CA VAL A 25 8.57 -13.73 -4.53
C VAL A 25 8.49 -12.96 -5.85
N CYS A 26 8.77 -13.64 -6.96
CA CYS A 26 8.74 -13.03 -8.30
C CYS A 26 7.34 -13.08 -8.91
N ARG A 27 7.09 -12.20 -9.91
CA ARG A 27 5.85 -12.15 -10.69
C ARG A 27 5.42 -13.52 -11.22
N ASP A 28 6.36 -14.29 -11.78
CA ASP A 28 6.04 -15.58 -12.42
C ASP A 28 5.52 -16.59 -11.39
N CYS A 29 6.06 -16.61 -10.17
CA CYS A 29 5.54 -17.45 -9.09
C CYS A 29 4.18 -16.98 -8.61
N ILE A 30 3.95 -15.67 -8.50
CA ILE A 30 2.65 -15.12 -8.08
C ILE A 30 1.55 -15.53 -9.07
N LEU A 31 1.82 -15.45 -10.38
CA LEU A 31 0.82 -15.75 -11.40
C LEU A 31 0.59 -17.25 -11.60
N ASN A 32 1.66 -18.05 -11.58
CA ASN A 32 1.58 -19.47 -11.95
C ASN A 32 1.55 -20.43 -10.74
N ASN A 33 1.89 -19.95 -9.54
CA ASN A 33 1.91 -20.74 -8.30
C ASN A 33 1.47 -19.86 -7.11
N PHE A 34 0.29 -19.23 -7.26
CA PHE A 34 -0.27 -18.35 -6.25
C PHE A 34 -0.40 -18.99 -4.85
N PRO A 35 -0.89 -20.25 -4.70
CA PRO A 35 -1.00 -20.87 -3.38
C PRO A 35 0.31 -20.93 -2.61
N SER A 36 1.43 -21.19 -3.29
CA SER A 36 2.76 -21.20 -2.66
C SER A 36 3.30 -19.78 -2.42
N SER A 37 2.86 -18.80 -3.21
CA SER A 37 3.29 -17.40 -3.10
C SER A 37 2.54 -16.64 -2.00
N LEU A 38 1.28 -17.02 -1.73
CA LEU A 38 0.38 -16.33 -0.82
C LEU A 38 0.98 -16.12 0.59
N PRO A 39 1.62 -17.11 1.25
CA PRO A 39 2.19 -16.91 2.59
C PRO A 39 3.25 -15.80 2.65
N PHE A 40 4.07 -15.67 1.60
CA PHE A 40 5.07 -14.60 1.51
C PHE A 40 4.42 -13.22 1.34
N ILE A 41 3.41 -13.14 0.47
CA ILE A 41 2.62 -11.94 0.24
C ILE A 41 1.92 -11.49 1.52
N GLU A 42 1.26 -12.41 2.22
CA GLU A 42 0.56 -12.13 3.46
C GLU A 42 1.51 -11.67 4.56
N THR A 43 2.65 -12.33 4.71
CA THR A 43 3.69 -11.93 5.66
C THR A 43 4.19 -10.51 5.38
N ALA A 44 4.45 -10.18 4.11
CA ALA A 44 4.87 -8.84 3.71
C ALA A 44 3.80 -7.79 4.05
N HIS A 45 2.54 -8.05 3.72
CA HIS A 45 1.44 -7.14 4.05
C HIS A 45 1.23 -6.96 5.56
N GLN A 46 1.31 -8.05 6.34
CA GLN A 46 1.26 -7.98 7.81
C GLN A 46 2.36 -7.07 8.36
N LYS A 47 3.61 -7.25 7.89
CA LYS A 47 4.76 -6.43 8.32
C LYS A 47 4.55 -4.94 8.06
N VAL A 48 4.09 -4.57 6.86
CA VAL A 48 3.80 -3.16 6.53
C VAL A 48 2.72 -2.62 7.47
N ARG A 49 1.66 -3.36 7.72
CA ARG A 49 0.54 -2.84 8.51
C ARG A 49 0.86 -2.75 10.00
N MET A 50 1.69 -3.66 10.51
CA MET A 50 2.18 -3.60 11.88
C MET A 50 2.99 -2.32 12.15
N SER A 51 3.79 -1.83 11.20
CA SER A 51 4.56 -0.58 11.40
C SER A 51 3.65 0.64 11.65
N PHE A 52 2.44 0.62 11.09
CA PHE A 52 1.41 1.64 11.30
C PHE A 52 0.42 1.31 12.42
N ARG A 53 0.63 0.21 13.17
CA ARG A 53 -0.32 -0.30 14.17
C ARG A 53 -1.73 -0.48 13.57
N LEU A 54 -1.79 -1.06 12.38
CA LEU A 54 -3.01 -1.38 11.65
C LEU A 54 -3.20 -2.91 11.53
N PRO A 55 -4.45 -3.42 11.51
CA PRO A 55 -4.73 -4.85 11.52
C PRO A 55 -4.62 -5.48 10.11
N TYR A 56 -4.19 -6.73 10.00
CA TYR A 56 -4.26 -7.53 8.77
C TYR A 56 -4.75 -8.93 9.18
N PHE A 57 -6.00 -9.37 9.03
CA PHE A 57 -7.22 -8.94 8.35
C PHE A 57 -8.17 -8.11 9.22
N CYS A 58 -9.33 -7.69 8.68
CA CYS A 58 -10.36 -6.97 9.45
C CYS A 58 -11.81 -7.24 8.97
N THR A 59 -12.05 -8.39 8.33
CA THR A 59 -13.39 -8.83 7.91
C THR A 59 -14.20 -9.32 9.10
N SER A 60 -15.49 -9.03 9.13
CA SER A 60 -16.40 -9.47 10.18
C SER A 60 -17.80 -9.67 9.62
N ASP A 61 -18.53 -10.64 10.18
CA ASP A 61 -19.91 -10.98 9.80
C ASP A 61 -20.91 -9.88 10.22
N HIS A 62 -20.52 -9.02 11.17
CA HIS A 62 -21.35 -7.92 11.68
C HIS A 62 -20.70 -6.57 11.38
N SER A 63 -20.63 -6.21 10.10
CA SER A 63 -20.00 -4.98 9.64
C SER A 63 -20.75 -3.70 10.05
N ILE A 64 -20.03 -2.72 10.60
CA ILE A 64 -20.53 -1.35 10.79
C ILE A 64 -20.03 -0.40 9.69
N CYS A 65 -19.22 -0.90 8.75
CA CYS A 65 -18.60 -0.11 7.70
C CYS A 65 -18.50 -0.89 6.38
N ASN A 66 -19.38 -0.57 5.45
CA ASN A 66 -19.51 -1.17 4.12
C ASN A 66 -18.80 -0.40 2.99
N GLN A 67 -17.86 0.49 3.30
CA GLN A 67 -17.22 1.39 2.33
C GLN A 67 -16.18 0.70 1.42
N CYS A 68 -15.70 -0.49 1.78
CA CYS A 68 -14.73 -1.26 1.00
C CYS A 68 -14.86 -2.76 1.28
N ILE A 69 -14.08 -3.57 0.56
CA ILE A 69 -14.08 -5.04 0.66
C ILE A 69 -13.82 -5.59 2.07
N HIS A 70 -13.22 -4.81 2.97
CA HIS A 70 -12.87 -5.28 4.32
C HIS A 70 -14.05 -5.32 5.28
N GLN A 71 -15.16 -4.62 4.98
CA GLN A 71 -16.41 -4.71 5.76
C GLN A 71 -16.21 -4.73 7.30
N CYS A 72 -15.43 -3.80 7.86
CA CYS A 72 -15.05 -3.86 9.28
C CYS A 72 -16.24 -3.70 10.24
N ASP A 73 -16.25 -4.47 11.34
CA ASP A 73 -17.23 -4.39 12.44
C ASP A 73 -16.94 -3.29 13.47
N GLY A 74 -15.81 -2.61 13.32
CA GLY A 74 -15.39 -1.58 14.26
C GLY A 74 -14.91 -2.13 15.60
N GLY A 75 -14.32 -3.33 15.63
CA GLY A 75 -13.60 -3.90 16.76
C GLY A 75 -12.46 -3.00 17.28
N LYS A 76 -11.30 -3.57 17.63
CA LYS A 76 -10.23 -2.73 18.22
C LYS A 76 -9.83 -1.59 17.28
N LYS A 77 -9.64 -1.86 15.99
CA LYS A 77 -9.31 -0.87 14.94
C LYS A 77 -9.67 -1.42 13.57
N SER A 78 -10.15 -0.60 12.64
CA SER A 78 -10.51 -1.03 11.27
C SER A 78 -9.30 -1.15 10.34
N TYR A 79 -9.50 -1.76 9.17
CA TYR A 79 -8.45 -1.89 8.16
C TYR A 79 -7.84 -0.54 7.74
N CYS A 80 -8.64 0.50 7.49
CA CYS A 80 -8.11 1.83 7.18
C CYS A 80 -7.63 2.61 8.42
N GLY A 81 -7.91 2.11 9.64
CA GLY A 81 -7.61 2.81 10.89
C GLY A 81 -8.58 3.95 11.23
N LEU A 82 -9.55 4.26 10.37
CA LEU A 82 -10.52 5.34 10.59
C LEU A 82 -11.59 5.02 11.63
N ILE A 83 -11.77 3.74 11.97
CA ILE A 83 -12.73 3.31 12.99
C ILE A 83 -11.96 2.60 14.09
N GLU A 84 -12.17 2.98 15.34
CA GLU A 84 -11.54 2.39 16.50
C GLU A 84 -12.55 2.28 17.63
N LYS A 85 -12.76 1.07 18.18
CA LYS A 85 -13.75 0.81 19.25
C LYS A 85 -15.14 1.36 18.92
N GLY A 86 -15.62 1.08 17.70
CA GLY A 86 -16.93 1.55 17.20
C GLY A 86 -17.00 3.04 16.80
N LYS A 87 -15.98 3.84 17.12
CA LYS A 87 -15.96 5.27 16.79
C LYS A 87 -15.26 5.54 15.46
N ARG A 88 -15.94 6.24 14.55
CA ARG A 88 -15.35 6.74 13.30
C ARG A 88 -14.69 8.11 13.51
N TRP A 89 -13.40 8.21 13.21
CA TRP A 89 -12.60 9.42 13.39
C TRP A 89 -12.74 10.42 12.25
N ALA A 90 -12.84 9.94 11.01
CA ALA A 90 -12.99 10.72 9.78
C ALA A 90 -13.51 9.82 8.62
N GLY A 91 -13.58 10.36 7.40
CA GLY A 91 -14.12 9.66 6.23
C GLY A 91 -15.64 9.63 6.24
N THR A 92 -16.25 10.73 6.66
CA THR A 92 -17.70 11.02 6.50
C THR A 92 -17.85 12.31 5.68
N PRO A 93 -19.04 12.59 5.11
CA PRO A 93 -19.29 13.85 4.39
C PRO A 93 -18.97 15.10 5.23
N ASN A 94 -19.12 15.02 6.56
CA ASN A 94 -18.91 16.16 7.47
C ASN A 94 -17.50 16.21 8.06
N LYS A 95 -16.66 15.17 7.90
CA LYS A 95 -15.36 15.10 8.55
C LYS A 95 -14.34 14.28 7.75
N GLY A 96 -13.32 14.97 7.23
CA GLY A 96 -12.18 14.38 6.51
C GLY A 96 -10.88 14.32 7.33
N LEU A 97 -9.93 13.53 6.86
CA LEU A 97 -8.51 13.58 7.22
C LEU A 97 -7.79 14.12 5.99
N LEU A 98 -7.12 15.26 6.12
CA LEU A 98 -6.45 15.93 5.01
C LEU A 98 -5.01 16.22 5.42
N GLU A 99 -4.10 16.00 4.49
CA GLU A 99 -2.74 16.50 4.52
C GLU A 99 -2.56 17.33 3.26
N TRP A 100 -1.91 18.48 3.38
CA TRP A 100 -1.55 19.32 2.24
C TRP A 100 -0.03 19.44 2.18
N HIS A 101 0.50 19.52 0.97
CA HIS A 101 1.88 19.84 0.71
C HIS A 101 1.92 20.88 -0.42
N TYR A 102 2.99 21.67 -0.47
CA TYR A 102 3.26 22.49 -1.64
C TYR A 102 3.73 21.57 -2.75
N ASP A 103 2.91 21.46 -3.79
CA ASP A 103 3.29 20.72 -4.99
C ASP A 103 4.10 21.64 -5.92
N PRO A 104 5.38 21.34 -6.20
CA PRO A 104 6.19 22.15 -7.10
C PRO A 104 5.77 22.01 -8.56
N ILE A 105 4.92 21.05 -8.93
CA ILE A 105 4.46 20.89 -10.32
C ILE A 105 3.01 21.34 -10.51
N PRO A 106 2.68 21.99 -11.65
CA PRO A 106 1.39 22.64 -11.86
C PRO A 106 0.22 21.69 -12.18
N THR A 107 0.43 20.36 -12.18
CA THR A 107 -0.59 19.36 -12.51
C THR A 107 -0.72 18.32 -11.40
N ASN A 108 -1.87 17.65 -11.34
CA ASN A 108 -2.25 16.62 -10.36
C ASN A 108 -1.36 15.36 -10.32
N CYS A 109 -0.22 15.36 -11.01
CA CYS A 109 0.79 14.34 -10.81
C CYS A 109 1.40 14.56 -9.44
N VAL A 110 1.39 13.52 -8.59
CA VAL A 110 2.03 13.62 -7.28
C VAL A 110 3.54 13.73 -7.53
N ALA A 111 4.14 14.88 -7.23
CA ALA A 111 5.59 15.09 -7.16
C ALA A 111 6.21 14.32 -5.97
N SER A 112 5.97 13.00 -5.94
CA SER A 112 6.45 12.08 -4.92
C SER A 112 7.97 11.92 -5.03
N PHE A 113 8.59 11.40 -3.96
CA PHE A 113 10.02 11.12 -3.93
C PHE A 113 10.52 10.19 -5.05
N ALA A 114 9.63 9.40 -5.65
CA ALA A 114 9.92 8.51 -6.78
C ALA A 114 9.65 9.14 -8.15
N CYS A 115 9.07 10.36 -8.19
CA CYS A 115 8.73 11.03 -9.42
C CYS A 115 9.94 11.80 -9.97
N PRO A 116 10.45 11.46 -11.17
CA PRO A 116 11.58 12.17 -11.78
C PRO A 116 11.23 13.63 -12.14
N GLU A 117 9.94 13.95 -12.25
CA GLU A 117 9.47 15.31 -12.57
C GLU A 117 9.49 16.25 -11.36
N ARG A 118 9.64 15.72 -10.14
CA ARG A 118 9.64 16.54 -8.90
C ARG A 118 10.63 17.71 -8.96
N ASP A 119 11.77 17.51 -9.62
CA ASP A 119 12.86 18.48 -9.68
C ASP A 119 12.85 19.31 -10.99
N HIS A 120 11.90 19.10 -11.91
CA HIS A 120 11.79 19.77 -13.22
C HIS A 120 10.68 20.83 -13.28
N CYS A 121 10.55 21.63 -12.21
CA CYS A 121 9.58 22.72 -12.15
C CYS A 121 9.72 23.69 -13.35
N GLY A 122 8.63 23.90 -14.11
CA GLY A 122 8.60 24.82 -15.25
C GLY A 122 8.94 24.22 -16.62
N TYR A 123 9.25 22.92 -16.72
CA TYR A 123 9.51 22.22 -17.99
C TYR A 123 8.25 21.45 -18.49
N LYS A 124 8.35 20.83 -19.68
CA LYS A 124 7.22 20.08 -20.27
C LYS A 124 6.89 18.87 -19.41
N ASN A 125 5.70 18.91 -18.83
CA ASN A 125 5.14 17.87 -17.98
C ASN A 125 5.03 16.52 -18.73
N LEU A 126 5.54 15.44 -18.15
CA LEU A 126 5.41 14.07 -18.68
C LEU A 126 4.02 13.45 -18.44
N ALA A 127 3.18 14.11 -17.63
CA ALA A 127 1.79 13.76 -17.44
C ALA A 127 0.95 14.19 -18.66
N VAL A 128 1.07 13.45 -19.75
CA VAL A 128 0.20 13.55 -20.94
C VAL A 128 -0.46 12.20 -21.17
#